data_AF-A0A3D4R2U9-F1
#
_entry.id   AF-A0A3D4R2U9-F1
#
_cell.length_a   1.000
_cell.length_b   1.000
_cell.length_c   1.000
_cell.angle_alpha   90.00
_cell.angle_beta   90.00
_cell.angle_gamma   90.00
#
_symmetry.space_group_name_H-M   'P 1'
#
loop_
_entity.id
_entity.type
_entity.pdbx_description
1 polymer ?
#
loop_
_entity_poly.entity_id
_entity_poly.type
_entity_poly.pdbx_seq_one_letter_code
_entity_poly.pdbx_strand_id
1 'polypeptide(L)'
;MLKAVRTKSPGQPARKPFRKDDLSHLADAVLSSAGVGIYIVQQGKFVYISPLYKKLTGYSDQELIGTESLNYIYPDDRESVRQEARRTGQIPRN
;
A
#
# COMPACT_ATOMS: atom_id res chain seq x y z
N MET A 1 8.08 30.68 50.70
CA MET A 1 6.69 30.38 50.27
C MET A 1 6.55 30.76 48.81
N LEU A 2 6.34 29.78 47.91
CA LEU A 2 5.31 29.76 46.86
C LEU A 2 5.49 28.46 46.05
N LYS A 3 4.57 27.52 46.20
CA LYS A 3 4.49 26.28 45.41
C LYS A 3 3.85 26.62 44.06
N ALA A 4 4.56 26.41 42.95
CA ALA A 4 3.95 26.41 41.64
C ALA A 4 3.18 25.10 41.44
N VAL A 5 1.87 25.15 41.69
CA VAL A 5 0.92 24.10 41.31
C VAL A 5 0.75 24.17 39.79
N ARG A 6 1.42 23.28 39.06
CA ARG A 6 1.12 23.05 37.65
C ARG A 6 0.05 21.95 37.58
N THR A 7 -1.18 22.39 37.39
CA THR A 7 -2.38 21.58 37.20
C THR A 7 -2.19 20.57 36.07
N LYS A 8 -2.27 19.26 36.37
CA LYS A 8 -2.46 18.21 35.36
C LYS A 8 -3.92 18.26 34.91
N SER A 9 -4.16 18.55 33.62
CA SER A 9 -5.48 18.39 33.02
C SER A 9 -5.85 16.91 32.94
N PRO A 10 -7.02 16.48 33.44
CA PRO A 10 -7.46 15.09 33.38
C PRO A 10 -8.13 14.79 32.04
N GLY A 11 -7.85 13.61 31.47
CA GLY A 11 -8.81 12.97 30.56
C GLY A 11 -8.49 12.90 29.06
N GLN A 12 -7.24 13.04 28.62
CA GLN A 12 -6.91 12.48 27.30
C GLN A 12 -6.73 10.96 27.47
N PRO A 13 -7.57 10.11 26.84
CA PRO A 13 -7.31 8.68 26.85
C PRO A 13 -5.91 8.48 26.26
N ALA A 14 -5.04 7.80 27.01
CA ALA A 14 -3.75 7.40 26.51
C ALA A 14 -3.99 6.71 25.16
N ARG A 15 -3.55 7.32 24.06
CA ARG A 15 -3.63 6.70 22.74
C ARG A 15 -2.96 5.34 22.88
N LYS A 16 -3.75 4.26 22.80
CA LYS A 16 -3.20 2.91 22.83
C LYS A 16 -2.14 2.87 21.72
N PRO A 17 -0.91 2.42 22.02
CA PRO A 17 0.09 2.28 20.98
C PRO A 17 -0.48 1.35 19.92
N PHE A 18 -0.59 1.85 18.68
CA PHE A 18 -1.07 1.07 17.55
C PHE A 18 -0.19 -0.16 17.40
N ARG A 19 -0.77 -1.35 17.50
CA ARG A 19 -0.05 -2.59 17.19
C ARG A 19 0.05 -2.72 15.68
N LYS A 20 1.10 -3.36 15.18
CA LYS A 20 1.27 -3.61 13.73
C LYS A 20 0.04 -4.27 13.11
N ASP A 21 -0.61 -5.15 13.87
CA ASP A 21 -1.81 -5.86 13.45
C ASP A 21 -2.98 -4.90 13.19
N ASP A 22 -3.19 -3.91 14.08
CA ASP A 22 -4.24 -2.89 13.92
C ASP A 22 -4.06 -2.08 12.63
N LEU A 23 -2.81 -1.76 12.27
CA LEU A 23 -2.50 -0.99 11.06
C LEU A 23 -2.74 -1.80 9.79
N SER A 24 -2.41 -3.10 9.79
CA SER A 24 -2.68 -3.97 8.64
C SER A 24 -4.18 -4.09 8.40
N HIS A 25 -4.95 -4.35 9.45
CA HIS A 25 -6.41 -4.48 9.33
C HIS A 25 -7.09 -3.17 8.93
N LEU A 26 -6.61 -2.02 9.42
CA LEU A 26 -7.12 -0.72 9.01
C LEU A 26 -6.76 -0.40 7.55
N ALA A 27 -5.52 -0.69 7.12
CA ALA A 27 -5.12 -0.52 5.74
C ALA A 27 -5.97 -1.38 4.81
N ASP A 28 -6.13 -2.67 5.12
CA ASP A 28 -6.96 -3.60 4.35
C ASP A 28 -8.42 -3.12 4.28
N ALA A 29 -8.98 -2.63 5.38
CA ALA A 29 -10.36 -2.12 5.44
C ALA A 29 -10.55 -0.87 4.57
N VAL A 30 -9.63 0.11 4.66
CA VAL A 30 -9.68 1.34 3.86
C VAL A 30 -9.57 1.00 2.37
N LEU A 31 -8.58 0.19 2.00
CA LEU A 31 -8.34 -0.21 0.61
C LEU A 31 -9.52 -0.99 0.03
N SER A 32 -10.11 -1.89 0.82
CA SER A 32 -11.30 -2.65 0.42
C SER A 32 -12.52 -1.75 0.25
N SER A 33 -12.73 -0.79 1.15
CA SER A 33 -13.87 0.15 1.07
C SER A 33 -13.76 1.10 -0.13
N ALA A 34 -12.54 1.49 -0.50
CA ALA A 34 -12.29 2.35 -1.66
C ALA A 34 -12.46 1.63 -3.00
N GLY A 35 -12.56 0.29 -3.01
CA GLY A 35 -12.65 -0.49 -4.23
C GLY A 35 -11.33 -0.53 -5.04
N VAL A 36 -10.19 -0.24 -4.40
CA VAL A 36 -8.89 -0.12 -5.09
C VAL A 36 -8.08 -1.39 -4.95
N GLY A 37 -7.80 -2.05 -6.08
CA GLY A 37 -6.82 -3.13 -6.15
C GLY A 37 -5.39 -2.57 -6.18
N ILE A 38 -4.56 -2.99 -5.23
CA ILE A 38 -3.13 -2.64 -5.18
C ILE A 38 -2.27 -3.81 -5.60
N TYR A 39 -1.18 -3.51 -6.31
CA TYR A 39 -0.09 -4.43 -6.61
C TYR A 39 1.26 -3.70 -6.50
N ILE A 40 2.35 -4.45 -6.32
CA ILE A 40 3.71 -3.92 -6.31
C ILE A 40 4.53 -4.68 -7.36
N VAL A 41 5.24 -3.92 -8.19
CA VAL A 41 6.19 -4.43 -9.18
C VAL A 41 7.60 -4.04 -8.79
N GLN A 42 8.52 -5.00 -8.81
CA GLN A 42 9.96 -4.77 -8.64
C GLN A 42 10.71 -5.48 -9.76
N GLN A 43 11.68 -4.78 -10.37
CA GLN A 43 12.47 -5.31 -11.50
C GLN A 43 11.58 -5.89 -12.62
N GLY A 44 10.44 -5.25 -12.89
CA GLY A 44 9.48 -5.70 -13.91
C GLY A 44 8.50 -6.77 -13.44
N LYS A 45 8.72 -7.41 -12.29
CA LYS A 45 7.94 -8.56 -11.81
C LYS A 45 7.01 -8.22 -10.67
N PHE A 46 5.84 -8.88 -10.60
CA PHE A 46 4.97 -8.76 -9.44
C PHE A 46 5.64 -9.35 -8.19
N VAL A 47 5.63 -8.59 -7.10
CA VAL A 47 6.10 -9.06 -5.78
C VAL A 47 4.99 -9.04 -4.73
N TYR A 48 3.88 -8.38 -5.01
CA TYR A 48 2.71 -8.36 -4.14
C TYR A 48 1.45 -8.02 -4.94
N ILE A 49 0.33 -8.64 -4.57
CA ILE A 49 -1.03 -8.24 -4.98
C ILE A 49 -1.96 -8.29 -3.76
N SER A 50 -2.81 -7.29 -3.63
CA SER A 50 -3.80 -7.20 -2.55
C SER A 50 -4.95 -8.21 -2.72
N PRO A 51 -5.66 -8.60 -1.64
CA PRO A 51 -6.82 -9.49 -1.74
C PRO A 51 -7.92 -8.98 -2.69
N LEU A 52 -8.17 -7.66 -2.70
CA LEU A 52 -9.14 -7.07 -3.60
C LEU A 52 -8.68 -7.13 -5.06
N TYR A 53 -7.38 -6.94 -5.33
CA TYR A 53 -6.83 -7.10 -6.69
C TYR A 53 -7.08 -8.51 -7.23
N LYS A 54 -6.89 -9.54 -6.40
CA LYS A 54 -7.21 -10.95 -6.75
C LYS A 54 -8.68 -11.11 -7.09
N LYS A 55 -9.57 -10.56 -6.25
CA LYS A 55 -11.01 -10.64 -6.46
C LYS A 55 -11.47 -9.91 -7.72
N LEU A 56 -10.87 -8.75 -8.04
CA LEU A 56 -11.24 -7.94 -9.20
C LEU A 56 -10.73 -8.53 -10.52
N THR A 57 -9.50 -9.07 -10.52
CA THR A 57 -8.85 -9.57 -11.74
C THR A 57 -9.05 -11.07 -11.97
N GLY A 58 -9.35 -11.83 -10.92
CA GLY A 58 -9.45 -13.29 -10.94
C GLY A 58 -8.10 -14.01 -10.76
N TYR A 59 -6.98 -13.29 -10.76
CA TYR A 59 -5.66 -13.89 -10.64
C TYR A 59 -5.25 -14.18 -9.19
N SER A 60 -4.56 -15.30 -8.99
CA SER A 60 -3.97 -15.69 -7.71
C SER A 60 -2.51 -15.26 -7.58
N ASP A 61 -1.97 -15.36 -6.36
CA ASP A 61 -0.54 -15.14 -6.12
C ASP A 61 0.33 -16.10 -6.93
N GLN A 62 -0.09 -17.36 -7.06
CA GLN A 62 0.67 -18.40 -7.76
C GLN A 62 0.83 -18.10 -9.25
N GLU A 63 -0.13 -17.40 -9.84
CA GLU A 63 -0.11 -17.03 -11.26
C GLU A 63 0.68 -15.75 -11.52
N LEU A 64 0.58 -14.75 -10.62
CA LEU A 64 1.18 -13.44 -10.87
C LEU A 64 2.57 -13.27 -10.26
N ILE A 65 2.80 -13.73 -9.03
CA ILE A 65 4.02 -13.40 -8.31
C ILE A 65 5.23 -13.98 -9.03
N GLY A 66 6.22 -13.13 -9.32
CA GLY A 66 7.43 -13.47 -10.06
C GLY A 66 7.30 -13.40 -11.59
N THR A 67 6.10 -13.18 -12.13
CA THR A 67 5.89 -13.00 -13.58
C THR A 67 6.07 -11.55 -14.01
N GLU A 68 6.42 -11.35 -15.29
CA GLU A 68 6.61 -10.01 -15.88
C GLU A 68 5.29 -9.25 -15.97
N SER A 69 5.20 -8.10 -15.30
CA SER A 69 3.99 -7.29 -15.21
C SER A 69 3.46 -6.80 -16.55
N LEU A 70 4.35 -6.48 -17.50
CA LEU A 70 3.96 -6.01 -18.83
C LEU A 70 3.27 -7.09 -19.68
N ASN A 71 3.37 -8.38 -19.32
CA ASN A 71 2.66 -9.45 -20.03
C ASN A 71 1.14 -9.35 -19.87
N TYR A 72 0.68 -8.72 -18.78
CA TYR A 72 -0.74 -8.54 -18.45
C TYR A 72 -1.30 -7.18 -18.91
N ILE A 73 -0.49 -6.41 -19.64
CA ILE A 73 -0.90 -5.19 -20.32
C ILE A 73 -1.09 -5.50 -21.80
N TYR A 74 -2.13 -4.91 -22.40
CA TYR A 74 -2.38 -5.03 -23.84
C TYR A 74 -1.13 -4.62 -24.64
N PRO A 75 -0.76 -5.36 -25.71
CA PRO A 75 0.50 -5.16 -26.42
C PRO A 75 0.78 -3.70 -26.82
N ASP A 76 -0.26 -3.01 -27.30
CA ASP A 76 -0.18 -1.63 -27.80
C ASP A 76 0.11 -0.62 -26.67
N ASP A 77 -0.24 -0.94 -25.43
CA ASP A 77 -0.06 -0.07 -24.26
C ASP A 77 1.26 -0.32 -23.52
N ARG A 78 1.97 -1.43 -23.82
CA ARG A 78 3.16 -1.85 -23.06
C ARG A 78 4.26 -0.80 -23.04
N GLU A 79 4.52 -0.16 -24.17
CA GLU A 79 5.58 0.83 -24.26
C GLU A 79 5.21 2.10 -23.48
N SER A 80 3.96 2.57 -23.58
CA SER A 80 3.45 3.70 -22.80
C SER A 80 3.57 3.44 -21.29
N VAL A 81 3.11 2.29 -20.82
CA VAL A 81 3.21 1.88 -19.41
C VAL A 81 4.67 1.76 -18.96
N ARG A 82 5.56 1.24 -19.80
CA ARG A 82 6.98 1.11 -19.48
C ARG A 82 7.65 2.47 -19.32
N GLN A 83 7.37 3.42 -20.20
CA GLN A 83 7.92 4.77 -20.10
C GLN A 83 7.39 5.48 -18.86
N GLU A 84 6.10 5.33 -18.57
CA GLU A 84 5.49 5.93 -17.38
C GLU A 84 6.04 5.33 -16.08
N ALA A 85 6.27 4.01 -16.04
CA ALA A 85 6.89 3.34 -14.90
C ALA A 85 8.33 3.82 -14.66
N ARG A 86 9.09 4.12 -15.72
CA ARG A 86 10.44 4.71 -15.61
C ARG A 86 10.40 6.14 -15.08
N ARG A 87 9.43 6.93 -15.55
CA ARG A 87 9.23 8.32 -15.15
C ARG A 87 8.84 8.45 -13.68
N THR A 88 7.94 7.60 -13.20
CA THR A 88 7.39 7.65 -11.84
C THR A 88 8.20 6.83 -10.83
N GLY A 89 8.86 5.74 -11.27
CA GLY A 89 9.71 4.89 -10.44
C GLY A 89 11.06 5.52 -10.07
N GLN A 90 11.46 6.61 -10.73
CA GLN A 90 12.56 7.47 -10.32
C GLN A 90 12.06 8.50 -9.31
N ILE A 91 11.70 8.04 -8.10
CA ILE A 91 11.66 8.95 -6.96
C ILE A 91 13.14 9.35 -6.72
N PRO A 92 13.52 10.63 -6.91
CA PRO A 92 14.87 11.05 -6.61
C PRO A 92 15.13 10.74 -5.13
N ARG A 93 16.15 9.92 -4.85
CA ARG A 93 16.65 9.76 -3.49
C ARG A 93 17.37 11.05 -3.13
N ASN A 94 16.64 12.00 -2.56
CA ASN A 94 17.23 13.10 -1.79
C ASN A 94 17.72 12.58 -0.44
#